data_AF-A0A1W2ETC1-F1
#
_entry.id   AF-A0A1W2ETC1-F1
#
_cell.length_a   1.000
_cell.length_b   1.000
_cell.length_c   1.000
_cell.angle_alpha   90.00
_cell.angle_beta   90.00
_cell.angle_gamma   90.00
#
_symmetry.space_group_name_H-M   'P 1'
#
loop_
_entity.id
_entity.type
_entity.pdbx_description
1 polymer ?
#
loop_
_entity_poly.entity_id
_entity_poly.type
_entity_poly.pdbx_seq_one_letter_code
_entity_poly.pdbx_strand_id
1 'polypeptide(L)' 'MHAFSKVDGSQSLDLQRDALIASGVEENQIYSDLASGKKDDRSGLDACLKALREGDVLVVWNVNASVTSTTGSNTR' A
#
# COMPACT_ATOMS: atom_id res chain seq x y z
N MET A 1 0.29 4.71 10.76
CA MET A 1 0.29 3.44 10.01
C MET A 1 -0.49 3.64 8.73
N HIS A 2 0.13 3.35 7.59
CA HIS A 2 -0.45 3.57 6.27
C HIS A 2 -0.33 2.28 5.46
N ALA A 3 -1.33 2.00 4.63
CA ALA A 3 -1.34 0.85 3.74
C ALA A 3 -1.20 1.30 2.30
N PHE A 4 -0.38 0.62 1.53
CA PHE A 4 -0.30 0.77 0.10
C PHE A 4 -0.58 -0.56 -0.57
N SER A 5 -1.41 -0.56 -1.60
CA SER A 5 -1.76 -1.76 -2.34
C SER A 5 -1.72 -1.50 -3.84
N LYS A 6 -1.13 -2.43 -4.60
CA LYS A 6 -1.14 -2.37 -6.06
C LYS A 6 -2.25 -3.28 -6.58
N VAL A 7 -3.15 -2.72 -7.37
CA VAL A 7 -4.24 -3.47 -8.01
C VAL A 7 -3.96 -3.53 -9.51
N ASP A 8 -3.67 -4.73 -10.00
CA ASP A 8 -3.78 -5.04 -11.43
C ASP A 8 -5.24 -5.41 -11.67
N GLY A 9 -5.88 -4.85 -12.70
CA GLY A 9 -7.35 -4.91 -12.90
C GLY A 9 -7.98 -6.32 -12.99
N SER A 10 -7.18 -7.37 -12.83
CA SER A 10 -7.51 -8.79 -12.71
C SER A 10 -7.65 -9.30 -11.26
N GLN A 11 -7.33 -8.49 -10.23
CA GLN A 11 -7.22 -8.96 -8.85
C GLN A 11 -8.45 -8.72 -7.97
N SER A 12 -8.72 -9.67 -7.07
CA SER A 12 -9.82 -9.61 -6.09
C SER A 12 -9.53 -8.58 -4.99
N LEU A 13 -10.24 -7.44 -5.05
CA LEU A 13 -10.19 -6.36 -4.06
C LEU A 13 -10.55 -6.83 -2.64
N ASP A 14 -11.35 -7.88 -2.52
CA ASP A 14 -11.83 -8.42 -1.24
C ASP A 14 -10.68 -8.97 -0.39
N LEU A 15 -9.80 -9.80 -0.97
CA LEU A 15 -8.63 -10.36 -0.26
C LEU A 15 -7.64 -9.29 0.16
N GLN A 16 -7.49 -8.26 -0.68
CA GLN A 16 -6.61 -7.13 -0.41
C GLN A 16 -7.14 -6.30 0.77
N ARG A 17 -8.44 -5.99 0.78
CA ARG A 17 -9.07 -5.30 1.91
C ARG A 17 -8.94 -6.10 3.21
N ASP A 18 -9.25 -7.39 3.17
CA ASP A 18 -9.24 -8.24 4.36
C ASP A 18 -7.83 -8.30 4.99
N ALA A 19 -6.80 -8.45 4.16
CA ALA A 19 -5.42 -8.48 4.64
C ALA A 19 -4.92 -7.13 5.19
N LEU A 20 -5.36 -6.02 4.59
CA LEU A 20 -5.03 -4.68 5.09
C LEU A 20 -5.72 -4.38 6.42
N ILE A 21 -6.98 -4.77 6.55
CA ILE A 21 -7.74 -4.68 7.81
C ILE A 21 -7.12 -5.59 8.88
N ALA A 22 -6.74 -6.82 8.52
CA ALA A 22 -6.08 -7.76 9.42
C ALA A 22 -4.72 -7.25 9.92
N SER A 23 -4.05 -6.40 9.14
CA SER A 23 -2.81 -5.72 9.54
C SER A 23 -3.05 -4.53 10.48
N GLY A 24 -4.31 -4.18 10.75
CA GLY A 24 -4.70 -3.05 11.60
C GLY A 24 -4.71 -1.70 10.88
N VAL A 25 -4.79 -1.69 9.54
CA VAL A 25 -4.82 -0.45 8.77
C VAL A 25 -6.25 -0.02 8.50
N GLU A 26 -6.56 1.25 8.80
CA GLU A 26 -7.87 1.83 8.52
C GLU A 26 -8.07 2.09 7.03
N GLU A 27 -9.29 1.89 6.52
CA GLU A 27 -9.62 2.14 5.10
C GLU A 27 -9.29 3.57 4.64
N ASN A 28 -9.37 4.54 5.55
CA ASN A 28 -9.01 5.94 5.29
C ASN A 28 -7.50 6.17 5.08
N GLN A 29 -6.68 5.17 5.38
CA GLN A 29 -5.22 5.16 5.25
C GLN A 29 -4.75 4.08 4.25
N ILE A 30 -5.68 3.51 3.48
CA ILE A 30 -5.39 2.60 2.38
C ILE A 30 -5.23 3.41 1.09
N TYR A 31 -4.03 3.37 0.55
CA TYR A 31 -3.68 3.90 -0.75
C TYR A 31 -3.67 2.75 -1.76
N SER A 32 -4.29 2.95 -2.92
CA SER A 32 -4.38 1.94 -3.97
C SER A 32 -3.88 2.50 -5.30
N ASP A 33 -2.95 1.80 -5.94
CA ASP A 33 -2.37 2.16 -7.23
C ASP A 33 -2.87 1.21 -8.31
N LEU A 34 -3.46 1.77 -9.37
CA LEU A 34 -3.98 0.98 -10.48
C LEU A 34 -2.87 0.76 -11.51
N ALA A 35 -2.37 -0.48 -11.56
CA ALA A 35 -1.36 -0.89 -12.53
C ALA A 35 -1.99 -1.17 -13.91
N SER A 36 -2.74 -0.22 -14.46
CA SER A 36 -3.26 -0.37 -15.82
C SER A 36 -2.12 -0.13 -16.80
N GLY A 37 -1.72 -1.19 -17.51
CA GLY A 37 -0.55 -1.23 -18.39
C GLY A 37 -0.29 0.05 -19.23
N LYS A 38 1.01 0.32 -19.42
CA LYS A 38 1.69 1.43 -20.11
C LYS A 38 1.98 2.71 -19.32
N LYS A 39 1.31 2.99 -18.20
CA LYS A 39 1.72 4.07 -17.28
C LYS A 39 1.63 3.57 -15.84
N ASP A 40 2.78 3.15 -15.31
CA ASP A 40 2.97 2.91 -13.88
C ASP A 40 3.02 4.31 -13.22
N ASP A 41 1.88 4.98 -13.16
CA ASP A 41 1.76 6.30 -12.55
C ASP A 41 1.72 6.09 -11.03
N ARG A 42 2.90 5.90 -10.44
CA ARG A 42 3.12 5.59 -9.01
C ARG A 42 2.79 6.75 -8.06
N SER A 43 1.83 7.57 -8.42
CA SER A 43 1.40 8.73 -7.64
C SER A 43 0.85 8.30 -6.27
N GLY A 44 0.27 7.10 -6.15
CA GLY A 44 -0.18 6.55 -4.87
C GLY A 44 0.97 6.19 -3.92
N LEU A 45 2.06 5.61 -4.43
CA LEU A 45 3.21 5.25 -3.61
C LEU A 45 3.97 6.50 -3.15
N ASP A 46 4.13 7.48 -4.03
CA ASP A 46 4.80 8.75 -3.71
C ASP A 46 4.02 9.56 -2.66
N ALA A 47 2.68 9.59 -2.76
CA ALA A 47 1.82 10.19 -1.75
C ALA A 47 1.91 9.44 -0.40
N CYS A 48 1.97 8.10 -0.43
CA CYS A 48 2.11 7.28 0.77
C CYS A 48 3.47 7.53 1.45
N LEU A 49 4.56 7.60 0.67
CA LEU A 49 5.89 7.93 1.15
C LEU A 49 5.99 9.36 1.71
N LYS A 50 5.27 10.32 1.13
CA LYS A 50 5.17 11.70 1.65
C LYS A 50 4.33 11.79 2.93
N ALA A 51 3.32 10.94 3.07
CA ALA A 51 2.50 10.84 4.26
C ALA A 51 3.26 10.14 5.40
N LEU A 52 4.09 9.15 5.07
CA LEU A 52 4.93 8.43 6.02
C LEU A 52 5.96 9.36 6.65
N ARG A 53 5.88 9.51 7.97
CA ARG A 53 6.90 10.18 8.77
C ARG A 53 7.85 9.17 9.38
N GLU A 54 8.96 9.66 9.89
CA GLU A 54 9.94 8.83 10.57
C GLU A 54 9.27 8.13 11.78
N GLY A 55 9.27 6.80 11.77
CA GLY A 55 8.57 5.99 12.77
C GLY A 55 7.16 5.51 12.38
N ASP A 56 6.61 5.96 11.24
CA ASP A 56 5.37 5.38 10.71
C ASP A 56 5.62 3.99 10.08
N VAL A 57 4.60 3.13 10.18
CA VAL A 57 4.62 1.80 9.57
C VAL A 57 3.90 1.86 8.22
N LEU A 58 4.61 1.48 7.16
CA LEU A 58 4.08 1.28 5.82
C LEU A 58 3.79 -0.21 5.62
N VAL A 59 2.52 -0.53 5.40
CA VAL A 59 2.06 -1.88 5.05
C VAL A 59 1.87 -1.94 3.55
N VAL A 60 2.66 -2.72 2.83
CA VAL A 60 2.54 -2.91 1.39
C VAL A 60 1.90 -4.28 1.12
N TRP A 61 0.79 -4.28 0.40
CA TRP A 61 0.20 -5.49 -0.14
C TRP A 61 0.70 -5.76 -1.56
N ASN A 62 1.38 -6.88 -1.74
CA ASN A 62 1.82 -7.37 -3.06
C ASN A 62 0.79 -8.38 -3.62
N VAL A 63 0.60 -8.36 -4.93
CA VAL A 63 -0.26 -9.30 -5.70
C VAL A 63 0.04 -10.79 -5.43
N ASN A 64 1.20 -11.11 -4.84
CA ASN A 64 1.52 -12.45 -4.33
C ASN A 64 0.86 -12.78 -2.97
N ALA A 65 -0.27 -12.15 -2.63
CA ALA A 65 -0.96 -12.28 -1.33
C ALA A 65 -0.06 -12.08 -0.10
N SER A 66 1.03 -11.35 -0.25
CA SER A 66 2.06 -11.18 0.78
C SER A 66 1.96 -9.77 1.33
N VAL A 67 1.68 -9.67 2.63
CA VAL A 67 1.79 -8.43 3.40
C VAL A 67 3.25 -8.22 3.75
N THR A 68 3.81 -7.07 3.38
CA THR A 68 5.11 -6.63 3.89
C THR A 68 4.92 -5.34 4.66
N SER A 69 5.18 -5.35 5.96
CA SER A 69 5.24 -4.14 6.78
C SER A 69 6.68 -3.68 6.93
N THR A 70 6.98 -2.46 6.52
CA THR A 70 8.27 -1.82 6.79
C THR A 70 8.05 -0.53 7.57
N THR A 71 8.89 -0.27 8.57
CA THR A 71 8.87 1.02 9.26
C THR A 71 9.64 2.02 8.42
N GLY A 72 9.05 3.18 8.15
CA GLY A 72 9.70 4.26 7.42
C GLY A 72 10.88 4.81 8.22
N SER A 73 12.07 4.27 7.98
CA SER A 73 13.33 4.89 8.35
C SER A 73 13.80 5.72 7.17
N ASN A 74 13.30 6.94 7.04
CA ASN A 74 13.81 7.90 6.06
C ASN A 74 15.11 8.52 6.58
N THR A 75 16.14 7.69 6.79
CA THR A 75 17.51 8.19 6.97
C THR A 75 17.97 8.72 5.62
N ARG A 76 17.82 10.04 5.45
CA ARG A 76 18.49 10.97 4.53
C ARG A 76 19.48 10.39 3.52
#